data_AF-D8QIN4-F1
#
_entry.id   AF-D8QIN4-F1
#
_cell.length_a   1.000
_cell.length_b   1.000
_cell.length_c   1.000
_cell.angle_alpha   90.00
_cell.angle_beta   90.00
_cell.angle_gamma   90.00
#
_symmetry.space_group_name_H-M   'P 1'
#
loop_
_entity.id
_entity.type
_entity.pdbx_description
1 polymer ?
#
loop_
_entity_poly.entity_id
_entity_poly.type
_entity_poly.pdbx_seq_one_letter_code
_entity_poly.pdbx_strand_id
1 'polypeptide(L)'
;MLRPAAVLASLCLCALGGSVGLGGNCTTENDHLDVLTHKFMSDCSDSAFCTAPNGTCQPRRCRRDEFPFGYPPDAPLPPLCPSGSFCPDEGDGCRELVPLGGVCQLARDEQCSAAPDWEDLASPYNVNGSICLHSTCTYANATLGQSCVTDNTTYVDLDPDGSQYVTLISRDNCRTPYYYCDAAQGVCLRSLALGSSCSADRECQQHNCLAGVCAESPETPRRVPAWQSALTIISILGAMAATFVFLTILHKRQRFEQYQELRDYYYEQMRHAD
;
A
#
# COMPACT_ATOMS: atom_id res chain seq x y z
N MET A 1 -31.49 -45.41 -39.42
CA MET A 1 -30.12 -44.96 -39.10
C MET A 1 -30.24 -43.74 -38.18
N LEU A 2 -30.27 -43.94 -36.87
CA LEU A 2 -30.29 -42.86 -35.86
C LEU A 2 -28.87 -42.72 -35.29
N ARG A 3 -28.30 -41.51 -35.33
CA ARG A 3 -27.06 -41.15 -34.64
C ARG A 3 -27.42 -40.50 -33.29
N PRO A 4 -26.84 -40.92 -32.16
CA PRO A 4 -27.00 -40.21 -30.90
C PRO A 4 -26.02 -39.05 -30.84
N ALA A 5 -26.50 -37.88 -30.42
CA ALA A 5 -25.68 -36.72 -30.08
C ALA A 5 -25.17 -36.89 -28.65
N ALA A 6 -23.85 -36.95 -28.47
CA ALA A 6 -23.21 -36.93 -27.17
C ALA A 6 -23.03 -35.48 -26.71
N VAL A 7 -23.69 -35.09 -25.63
CA VAL A 7 -23.48 -33.82 -24.94
C VAL A 7 -22.41 -34.04 -23.88
N LEU A 8 -21.21 -33.48 -24.10
CA LEU A 8 -20.14 -33.42 -23.12
C LEU A 8 -20.37 -32.21 -22.22
N ALA A 9 -20.89 -32.45 -21.02
CA ALA A 9 -20.95 -31.47 -19.95
C ALA A 9 -19.55 -31.31 -19.33
N SER A 10 -18.88 -30.21 -19.66
CA SER A 10 -17.61 -29.81 -19.06
C SER A 10 -17.87 -29.30 -17.64
N LEU A 11 -17.50 -30.09 -16.63
CA LEU A 11 -17.47 -29.68 -15.24
C LEU A 11 -16.28 -28.73 -15.04
N CYS A 12 -16.60 -27.43 -14.98
CA CYS A 12 -15.66 -26.40 -14.59
C CYS A 12 -15.41 -26.54 -13.08
N LEU A 13 -14.25 -27.09 -12.71
CA LEU A 13 -13.76 -27.07 -11.33
C LEU A 13 -13.26 -25.67 -11.02
N CYS A 14 -14.09 -24.88 -10.35
CA CYS A 14 -13.65 -23.65 -9.70
C CYS A 14 -12.75 -24.04 -8.52
N ALA A 15 -11.44 -23.76 -8.62
CA ALA A 15 -10.55 -23.81 -7.46
C ALA A 15 -10.81 -22.56 -6.60
N LEU A 16 -11.42 -22.74 -5.42
CA LEU A 16 -11.57 -21.69 -4.41
C LEU A 16 -10.37 -21.74 -3.44
N GLY A 17 -9.54 -20.70 -3.43
CA GLY A 17 -8.63 -20.42 -2.32
C GLY A 17 -9.44 -19.89 -1.13
N GLY A 18 -9.25 -20.48 0.05
CA GLY A 18 -10.01 -20.19 1.29
C GLY A 18 -11.49 -20.58 1.19
N SER A 19 -11.77 -21.88 1.24
CA SER A 19 -13.12 -22.41 0.90
C SER A 19 -14.14 -22.36 2.02
N VAL A 20 -13.71 -22.16 3.28
CA VAL A 20 -14.58 -22.35 4.44
C VAL A 20 -15.05 -21.01 5.01
N GLY A 21 -16.36 -20.79 4.92
CA GLY A 21 -17.01 -19.63 5.53
C GLY A 21 -17.06 -19.68 7.05
N LEU A 22 -17.54 -18.59 7.66
CA LEU A 22 -17.72 -18.49 9.11
C LEU A 22 -18.47 -19.69 9.71
N GLY A 23 -17.94 -20.23 10.80
CA GLY A 23 -18.48 -21.38 11.52
C GLY A 23 -18.16 -22.75 10.90
N GLY A 24 -17.55 -22.79 9.72
CA GLY A 24 -17.09 -24.04 9.13
C GLY A 24 -15.82 -24.57 9.80
N ASN A 25 -15.55 -25.87 9.61
CA ASN A 25 -14.42 -26.56 10.22
C ASN A 25 -13.09 -26.21 9.51
N CYS A 26 -12.03 -26.02 10.27
CA CYS A 26 -10.70 -25.64 9.77
C CYS A 26 -9.59 -26.26 10.63
N THR A 27 -8.37 -26.31 10.09
CA THR A 27 -7.16 -26.67 10.84
C THR A 27 -6.07 -25.61 10.68
N THR A 28 -5.38 -25.30 11.77
CA THR A 28 -4.21 -24.40 11.73
C THR A 28 -2.96 -25.08 11.17
N GLU A 29 -2.99 -26.40 10.94
CA GLU A 29 -1.90 -27.12 10.26
C GLU A 29 -1.76 -26.73 8.78
N ASN A 30 -2.84 -26.20 8.20
CA ASN A 30 -2.86 -25.67 6.84
C ASN A 30 -2.51 -24.18 6.78
N ASP A 31 -2.21 -23.54 7.92
CA ASP A 31 -1.81 -22.14 7.93
C ASP A 31 -0.35 -22.03 7.47
N HIS A 32 -0.12 -21.40 6.32
CA HIS A 32 1.21 -21.24 5.74
C HIS A 32 1.28 -20.01 4.83
N LEU A 33 2.50 -19.59 4.50
CA LEU A 33 2.71 -18.62 3.43
C LEU A 33 2.75 -19.36 2.10
N ASP A 34 2.05 -18.82 1.10
CA ASP A 34 2.17 -19.29 -0.28
C ASP A 34 3.64 -19.23 -0.72
N VAL A 35 4.10 -20.27 -1.40
CA VAL A 35 5.53 -20.45 -1.70
C VAL A 35 6.04 -19.42 -2.71
N LEU A 36 5.15 -18.87 -3.54
CA LEU A 36 5.48 -17.97 -4.63
C LEU A 36 5.25 -16.50 -4.28
N THR A 37 4.11 -16.21 -3.67
CA THR A 37 3.66 -14.84 -3.36
C THR A 37 3.90 -14.46 -1.92
N HIS A 38 4.17 -15.43 -1.05
CA HIS A 38 4.22 -15.27 0.40
C HIS A 38 2.97 -14.63 1.01
N LYS A 39 1.82 -14.74 0.32
CA LYS A 39 0.52 -14.43 0.90
C LYS A 39 0.21 -15.46 1.98
N PHE A 40 -0.29 -15.02 3.14
CA PHE A 40 -0.80 -15.93 4.15
C PHE A 40 -2.04 -16.69 3.64
N MET A 41 -2.00 -18.00 3.75
CA MET A 41 -3.02 -18.95 3.32
C MET A 41 -3.55 -19.72 4.53
N SER A 42 -4.88 -19.83 4.63
CA SER A 42 -5.57 -20.64 5.64
C SER A 42 -6.80 -21.31 5.02
N ASP A 43 -7.40 -22.25 5.74
CA ASP A 43 -8.67 -22.88 5.31
C ASP A 43 -9.84 -21.88 5.25
N CYS A 44 -9.79 -20.85 6.09
CA CYS A 44 -10.85 -19.87 6.26
C CYS A 44 -10.82 -18.78 5.17
N SER A 45 -11.98 -18.18 4.91
CA SER A 45 -12.08 -16.98 4.07
C SER A 45 -11.25 -15.81 4.64
N ASP A 46 -10.84 -14.85 3.79
CA ASP A 46 -9.99 -13.71 4.18
C ASP A 46 -10.53 -12.89 5.39
N SER A 47 -11.85 -12.90 5.65
CA SER A 47 -12.48 -12.20 6.79
C SER A 47 -12.52 -13.02 8.10
N ALA A 48 -11.99 -14.24 8.09
CA ALA A 48 -12.02 -15.18 9.19
C ALA A 48 -10.64 -15.80 9.47
N PHE A 49 -10.48 -16.39 10.65
CA PHE A 49 -9.28 -17.09 11.09
C PHE A 49 -9.64 -18.44 11.70
N CYS A 50 -8.71 -19.39 11.64
CA CYS A 50 -8.92 -20.70 12.23
C CYS A 50 -8.56 -20.73 13.72
N THR A 51 -9.40 -21.35 14.54
CA THR A 51 -9.16 -21.48 15.98
C THR A 51 -8.42 -22.79 16.30
N ALA A 52 -7.23 -22.76 16.87
CA ALA A 52 -6.55 -24.00 17.27
C ALA A 52 -7.21 -24.65 18.52
N PRO A 53 -7.13 -25.99 18.69
CA PRO A 53 -6.55 -26.99 17.79
C PRO A 53 -7.57 -27.74 16.89
N ASN A 54 -8.87 -27.74 17.21
CA ASN A 54 -9.94 -28.33 16.38
C ASN A 54 -10.91 -27.21 16.00
N GLY A 55 -10.54 -26.48 14.95
CA GLY A 55 -11.00 -25.12 14.75
C GLY A 55 -12.31 -24.97 14.00
N THR A 56 -13.00 -23.89 14.34
CA THR A 56 -14.00 -23.30 13.46
C THR A 56 -13.50 -21.95 12.97
N CYS A 57 -13.84 -21.59 11.74
CA CYS A 57 -13.56 -20.26 11.21
C CYS A 57 -14.34 -19.21 11.99
N GLN A 58 -13.62 -18.34 12.71
CA GLN A 58 -14.20 -17.23 13.46
C GLN A 58 -13.86 -15.90 12.78
N PRO A 59 -14.68 -14.85 12.93
CA PRO A 59 -14.35 -13.53 12.40
C PRO A 59 -13.01 -13.05 12.95
N ARG A 60 -12.17 -12.45 12.09
CA ARG A 60 -10.92 -11.80 12.53
C ARG A 60 -11.21 -10.78 13.64
N ARG A 61 -10.34 -10.74 14.65
CA ARG A 61 -10.49 -9.87 15.84
C ARG A 61 -9.69 -8.58 15.74
N CYS A 62 -8.75 -8.52 14.80
CA CYS A 62 -8.00 -7.33 14.47
C CYS A 62 -7.79 -7.24 12.96
N ARG A 63 -7.40 -6.06 12.50
CA ARG A 63 -6.91 -5.84 11.14
C ARG A 63 -5.59 -5.08 11.17
N ARG A 64 -4.80 -5.26 10.12
CA ARG A 64 -3.58 -4.50 9.85
C ARG A 64 -3.87 -3.29 8.96
N ASP A 65 -4.65 -3.50 7.91
CA ASP A 65 -4.84 -2.51 6.85
C ASP A 65 -6.07 -1.64 7.12
N GLU A 66 -5.98 -0.35 6.74
CA GLU A 66 -7.11 0.59 6.87
C GLU A 66 -8.32 0.17 6.00
N PHE A 67 -8.05 -0.52 4.89
CA PHE A 67 -9.05 -1.02 3.96
C PHE A 67 -8.79 -2.51 3.68
N PRO A 68 -9.25 -3.42 4.57
CA PRO A 68 -8.97 -4.84 4.43
C PRO A 68 -9.77 -5.47 3.27
N PHE A 69 -9.12 -6.37 2.53
CA PHE A 69 -9.77 -7.18 1.50
C PHE A 69 -10.73 -8.23 2.12
N GLY A 70 -11.69 -8.70 1.33
CA GLY A 70 -12.58 -9.81 1.73
C GLY A 70 -13.81 -9.41 2.56
N TYR A 71 -14.00 -8.11 2.83
CA TYR A 71 -15.19 -7.58 3.52
C TYR A 71 -16.14 -6.91 2.53
N PRO A 72 -17.47 -7.12 2.64
CA PRO A 72 -18.43 -6.35 1.86
C PRO A 72 -18.51 -4.90 2.38
N PRO A 73 -18.95 -3.93 1.56
CA PRO A 73 -18.90 -2.49 1.88
C PRO A 73 -19.59 -2.09 3.19
N ASP A 74 -20.65 -2.81 3.57
CA ASP A 74 -21.47 -2.52 4.75
C ASP A 74 -21.13 -3.41 5.97
N ALA A 75 -20.12 -4.29 5.86
CA ALA A 75 -19.74 -5.13 6.99
C ALA A 75 -18.96 -4.34 8.06
N PRO A 76 -19.19 -4.64 9.35
CA PRO A 76 -18.33 -4.13 10.41
C PRO A 76 -16.92 -4.71 10.24
N LEU A 77 -15.94 -3.81 10.11
CA LEU A 77 -14.53 -4.19 10.03
C LEU A 77 -13.97 -4.46 11.44
N PRO A 78 -13.04 -5.43 11.60
CA PRO A 78 -12.30 -5.58 12.84
C PRO A 78 -11.57 -4.28 13.22
N PRO A 79 -11.31 -4.01 14.51
CA PRO A 79 -10.55 -2.84 14.90
C PRO A 79 -9.08 -2.93 14.48
N LEU A 80 -8.44 -1.79 14.26
CA LEU A 80 -6.98 -1.69 14.26
C LEU A 80 -6.46 -1.93 15.67
N CYS A 81 -5.24 -2.45 15.78
CA CYS A 81 -4.61 -2.63 17.07
C CYS A 81 -4.17 -1.29 17.68
N PRO A 82 -4.27 -1.12 19.02
CA PRO A 82 -3.79 0.08 19.69
C PRO A 82 -2.28 0.24 19.52
N SER A 83 -1.78 1.46 19.67
CA SER A 83 -0.34 1.75 19.63
C SER A 83 0.42 0.89 20.64
N GLY A 84 1.55 0.31 20.22
CA GLY A 84 2.32 -0.64 21.04
C GLY A 84 1.87 -2.10 20.92
N SER A 85 0.97 -2.40 19.99
CA SER A 85 0.55 -3.77 19.66
C SER A 85 0.41 -3.95 18.16
N PHE A 86 0.39 -5.20 17.70
CA PHE A 86 0.24 -5.56 16.29
C PHE A 86 -0.83 -6.61 16.08
N CYS A 87 -1.33 -6.71 14.85
CA CYS A 87 -2.25 -7.77 14.42
C CYS A 87 -1.46 -8.83 13.63
N PRO A 88 -1.40 -10.09 14.07
CA PRO A 88 -0.71 -11.16 13.34
C PRO A 88 -1.43 -11.49 12.01
N ASP A 89 -0.76 -12.17 11.07
CA ASP A 89 -1.30 -12.51 9.73
C ASP A 89 -2.67 -13.20 9.79
N GLU A 90 -2.87 -14.07 10.78
CA GLU A 90 -4.06 -14.84 11.06
C GLU A 90 -5.22 -13.93 11.51
N GLY A 91 -4.92 -12.81 12.18
CA GLY A 91 -5.92 -11.87 12.68
C GLY A 91 -6.71 -12.38 13.89
N ASP A 92 -6.13 -13.26 14.71
CA ASP A 92 -6.75 -13.86 15.90
C ASP A 92 -6.88 -12.89 17.10
N GLY A 93 -6.18 -11.76 17.06
CA GLY A 93 -6.26 -10.67 18.04
C GLY A 93 -4.99 -9.84 18.10
N CYS A 94 -5.06 -8.69 18.77
CA CYS A 94 -3.90 -7.83 18.97
C CYS A 94 -2.92 -8.44 19.98
N ARG A 95 -1.62 -8.39 19.64
CA ARG A 95 -0.52 -8.91 20.46
C ARG A 95 0.47 -7.79 20.77
N GLU A 96 1.14 -7.85 21.91
CA GLU A 96 2.23 -6.92 22.24
C GLU A 96 3.39 -7.04 21.25
N LEU A 97 4.09 -5.93 21.00
CA LEU A 97 5.27 -5.94 20.13
C LEU A 97 6.33 -6.94 20.62
N VAL A 98 6.91 -7.65 19.65
CA VAL A 98 7.94 -8.67 19.84
C VAL A 98 9.26 -7.99 20.22
N PRO A 99 9.89 -8.39 21.35
CA PRO A 99 11.18 -7.83 21.73
C PRO A 99 12.30 -8.27 20.76
N LEU A 100 13.44 -7.58 20.83
CA LEU A 100 14.65 -7.95 20.08
C LEU A 100 15.00 -9.43 20.28
N GLY A 101 15.30 -10.14 19.18
CA GLY A 101 15.60 -11.58 19.18
C GLY A 101 14.36 -12.49 19.26
N GLY A 102 13.16 -11.93 19.42
CA GLY A 102 11.91 -12.67 19.34
C GLY A 102 11.50 -13.01 17.91
N VAL A 103 10.52 -13.91 17.77
CA VAL A 103 10.02 -14.39 16.48
C VAL A 103 9.02 -13.41 15.88
N CYS A 104 9.21 -13.04 14.62
CA CYS A 104 8.31 -12.22 13.83
C CYS A 104 7.91 -12.93 12.52
N GLN A 105 6.77 -12.52 11.96
CA GLN A 105 6.29 -13.03 10.67
C GLN A 105 7.05 -12.36 9.50
N LEU A 106 7.16 -13.06 8.37
CA LEU A 106 7.95 -12.64 7.21
C LEU A 106 7.57 -11.22 6.75
N ALA A 107 8.56 -10.32 6.66
CA ALA A 107 8.37 -8.93 6.26
C ALA A 107 7.36 -8.14 7.12
N ARG A 108 7.15 -8.55 8.38
CA ARG A 108 6.28 -7.89 9.35
C ARG A 108 7.09 -7.13 10.40
N ASP A 109 7.80 -6.09 9.97
CA ASP A 109 8.65 -5.27 10.84
C ASP A 109 7.88 -4.57 11.95
N GLU A 110 6.63 -4.21 11.71
CA GLU A 110 5.77 -3.54 12.67
C GLU A 110 5.38 -4.42 13.86
N GLN A 111 5.72 -5.71 13.82
CA GLN A 111 5.62 -6.60 14.97
C GLN A 111 6.74 -6.37 15.97
N CYS A 112 7.88 -5.83 15.54
CA CYS A 112 9.05 -5.67 16.38
C CYS A 112 8.97 -4.41 17.26
N SER A 113 9.50 -4.52 18.47
CA SER A 113 9.64 -3.38 19.39
C SER A 113 10.65 -2.38 18.83
N ALA A 114 10.32 -1.09 18.91
CA ALA A 114 11.19 0.00 18.47
C ALA A 114 12.58 -0.03 19.13
N ALA A 115 13.58 0.49 18.40
CA ALA A 115 14.91 0.70 18.96
C ALA A 115 14.93 1.84 19.99
N PRO A 116 15.84 1.84 20.98
CA PRO A 116 15.97 2.96 21.93
C PRO A 116 16.24 4.31 21.25
N ASP A 117 16.99 4.29 20.15
CA ASP A 117 17.40 5.40 19.29
C ASP A 117 16.63 5.41 17.96
N TRP A 118 15.35 4.99 17.99
CA TRP A 118 14.53 4.84 16.79
C TRP A 118 14.43 6.11 15.94
N GLU A 119 14.47 7.30 16.53
CA GLU A 119 14.40 8.58 15.80
C GLU A 119 15.54 8.72 14.78
N ASP A 120 16.73 8.18 15.10
CA ASP A 120 17.93 8.24 14.27
C ASP A 120 18.07 7.05 13.30
N LEU A 121 17.32 5.98 13.55
CA LEU A 121 17.36 4.72 12.82
C LEU A 121 16.14 4.48 11.92
N ALA A 122 15.04 5.19 12.18
CA ALA A 122 13.81 5.07 11.40
C ALA A 122 14.07 5.41 9.94
N SER A 123 13.61 4.52 9.06
CA SER A 123 13.72 4.71 7.62
C SER A 123 12.52 4.07 6.91
N PRO A 124 12.30 4.34 5.62
CA PRO A 124 11.23 3.67 4.85
C PRO A 124 11.33 2.14 4.77
N TYR A 125 12.48 1.55 5.16
CA TYR A 125 12.74 0.12 5.04
C TYR A 125 12.70 -0.64 6.37
N ASN A 126 12.35 0.06 7.46
CA ASN A 126 12.19 -0.49 8.80
C ASN A 126 11.03 0.20 9.54
N VAL A 127 10.66 -0.32 10.70
CA VAL A 127 9.67 0.33 11.58
C VAL A 127 10.36 0.77 12.85
N ASN A 128 10.52 2.08 13.03
CA ASN A 128 11.18 2.68 14.19
C ASN A 128 12.56 2.05 14.48
N GLY A 129 13.36 1.84 13.44
CA GLY A 129 14.70 1.25 13.54
C GLY A 129 14.73 -0.26 13.74
N SER A 130 13.57 -0.92 13.87
CA SER A 130 13.46 -2.37 13.99
C SER A 130 13.04 -3.02 12.68
N ILE A 131 13.57 -4.21 12.40
CA ILE A 131 13.38 -4.94 11.15
C ILE A 131 13.27 -6.44 11.44
N CYS A 132 12.34 -7.11 10.76
CA CYS A 132 12.19 -8.57 10.82
C CYS A 132 13.06 -9.23 9.73
N LEU A 133 14.09 -9.95 10.14
CA LEU A 133 15.00 -10.68 9.24
C LEU A 133 15.10 -12.14 9.68
N HIS A 134 14.92 -13.09 8.75
CA HIS A 134 14.86 -14.53 9.04
C HIS A 134 13.91 -14.86 10.21
N SER A 135 12.72 -14.27 10.18
CA SER A 135 11.69 -14.41 11.23
C SER A 135 12.16 -14.01 12.63
N THR A 136 13.18 -13.15 12.73
CA THR A 136 13.73 -12.67 14.00
C THR A 136 13.77 -11.15 14.03
N CYS A 137 13.26 -10.55 15.10
CA CYS A 137 13.33 -9.11 15.29
C CYS A 137 14.78 -8.66 15.57
N THR A 138 15.28 -7.75 14.75
CA THR A 138 16.62 -7.15 14.86
C THR A 138 16.56 -5.63 14.70
N TYR A 139 17.64 -4.92 15.01
CA TYR A 139 17.75 -3.49 14.76
C TYR A 139 18.56 -3.21 13.49
N ALA A 140 18.10 -2.24 12.71
CA ALA A 140 18.77 -1.74 11.50
C ALA A 140 19.85 -0.69 11.85
N ASN A 141 20.79 -1.06 12.72
CA ASN A 141 21.79 -0.15 13.28
C ASN A 141 23.25 -0.52 12.91
N ALA A 142 23.46 -1.54 12.06
CA ALA A 142 24.80 -1.96 11.69
C ALA A 142 25.48 -0.89 10.80
N THR A 143 26.73 -0.57 11.14
CA THR A 143 27.53 0.48 10.51
C THR A 143 28.70 -0.09 9.72
N LEU A 144 29.44 0.77 9.01
CA LEU A 144 30.55 0.39 8.13
C LEU A 144 31.49 -0.67 8.74
N GLY A 145 31.64 -1.79 8.03
CA GLY A 145 32.54 -2.88 8.40
C GLY A 145 32.02 -3.82 9.50
N GLN A 146 30.86 -3.55 10.10
CA GLN A 146 30.20 -4.48 11.02
C GLN A 146 29.52 -5.60 10.24
N SER A 147 29.39 -6.77 10.88
CA SER A 147 28.65 -7.90 10.32
C SER A 147 27.18 -7.54 10.14
N CYS A 148 26.59 -7.95 9.02
CA CYS A 148 25.19 -7.74 8.73
C CYS A 148 24.45 -9.04 8.44
N VAL A 149 23.14 -9.01 8.65
CA VAL A 149 22.21 -10.07 8.32
C VAL A 149 21.47 -9.62 7.07
N THR A 150 21.48 -10.45 6.03
CA THR A 150 20.65 -10.26 4.84
C THR A 150 19.52 -11.27 4.86
N ASP A 151 18.31 -10.81 4.53
CA ASP A 151 17.15 -11.65 4.25
C ASP A 151 16.73 -11.45 2.79
N ASN A 152 16.63 -12.55 2.05
CA ASN A 152 16.37 -12.54 0.61
C ASN A 152 15.07 -13.28 0.34
N THR A 153 14.09 -12.54 -0.18
CA THR A 153 12.75 -13.05 -0.45
C THR A 153 12.44 -12.90 -1.93
N THR A 154 12.06 -14.00 -2.57
CA THR A 154 11.67 -14.01 -3.99
C THR A 154 10.15 -14.04 -4.11
N TYR A 155 9.60 -13.05 -4.79
CA TYR A 155 8.18 -12.98 -5.13
C TYR A 155 8.02 -13.35 -6.59
N VAL A 156 7.04 -14.20 -6.89
CA VAL A 156 6.66 -14.53 -8.27
C VAL A 156 5.30 -13.94 -8.56
N ASP A 157 5.28 -12.98 -9.46
CA ASP A 157 4.07 -12.33 -9.95
C ASP A 157 3.72 -12.80 -11.36
N LEU A 158 2.47 -12.61 -11.74
CA LEU A 158 1.97 -12.89 -13.09
C LEU A 158 1.78 -11.59 -13.84
N ASP A 159 2.46 -11.47 -14.98
CA ASP A 159 2.25 -10.40 -15.93
C ASP A 159 0.86 -10.49 -16.58
N PRO A 160 0.34 -9.40 -17.17
CA PRO A 160 -0.97 -9.40 -17.84
C PRO A 160 -1.10 -10.41 -18.99
N ASP A 161 0.02 -10.87 -19.55
CA ASP A 161 0.08 -11.90 -20.60
C ASP A 161 0.11 -13.33 -20.03
N GLY A 162 0.11 -13.48 -18.70
CA GLY A 162 0.21 -14.75 -17.98
C GLY A 162 1.62 -15.29 -17.83
N SER A 163 2.65 -14.54 -18.27
CA SER A 163 4.04 -14.90 -18.00
C SER A 163 4.39 -14.62 -16.53
N GLN A 164 5.34 -15.38 -15.98
CA GLN A 164 5.79 -15.20 -14.60
C GLN A 164 7.00 -14.27 -14.57
N TYR A 165 6.95 -13.25 -13.74
CA TYR A 165 8.08 -12.38 -13.43
C TYR A 165 8.52 -12.58 -11.98
N VAL A 166 9.82 -12.72 -11.76
CA VAL A 166 10.39 -12.99 -10.43
C VAL A 166 11.09 -11.73 -9.92
N THR A 167 10.65 -11.24 -8.77
CA THR A 167 11.24 -10.11 -8.08
C THR A 167 12.00 -10.59 -6.84
N LEU A 168 13.29 -10.31 -6.77
CA LEU A 168 14.10 -10.58 -5.57
C LEU A 168 14.15 -9.32 -4.70
N ILE A 169 13.56 -9.39 -3.52
CA ILE A 169 13.66 -8.35 -2.50
C ILE A 169 14.72 -8.76 -1.49
N SER A 170 15.78 -7.96 -1.37
CA SER A 170 16.86 -8.17 -0.42
C SER A 170 16.81 -7.08 0.65
N ARG A 171 16.75 -7.50 1.91
CA ARG A 171 16.65 -6.63 3.09
C ARG A 171 17.83 -6.90 4.02
N ASP A 172 18.26 -5.89 4.76
CA ASP A 172 19.37 -6.05 5.70
C ASP A 172 19.26 -5.12 6.91
N ASN A 173 20.10 -5.37 7.92
CA ASN A 173 20.14 -4.60 9.15
C ASN A 173 21.21 -3.50 9.15
N CYS A 174 21.77 -3.14 7.99
CA CYS A 174 22.67 -2.00 7.88
C CYS A 174 21.88 -0.69 8.00
N ARG A 175 22.52 0.34 8.55
CA ARG A 175 21.89 1.63 8.77
C ARG A 175 21.65 2.37 7.45
N THR A 176 20.39 2.39 7.03
CA THR A 176 19.88 3.19 5.91
C THR A 176 19.95 4.69 6.21
N PRO A 177 20.21 5.57 5.22
CA PRO A 177 20.57 5.28 3.81
C PRO A 177 22.08 5.20 3.57
N TYR A 178 22.88 5.13 4.63
CA TYR A 178 24.33 5.30 4.54
C TYR A 178 25.08 4.02 4.19
N TYR A 179 24.52 2.87 4.57
CA TYR A 179 25.15 1.58 4.40
C TYR A 179 24.18 0.53 3.82
N TYR A 180 24.75 -0.48 3.20
CA TYR A 180 24.06 -1.67 2.70
C TYR A 180 24.87 -2.92 3.03
N CYS A 181 24.22 -4.08 3.11
CA CYS A 181 24.91 -5.34 3.38
C CYS A 181 25.48 -5.95 2.11
N ASP A 182 26.80 -6.12 2.04
CA ASP A 182 27.43 -6.88 0.98
C ASP A 182 27.24 -8.38 1.21
N ALA A 183 26.54 -9.06 0.30
CA ALA A 183 26.24 -10.48 0.48
C ALA A 183 27.47 -11.39 0.37
N ALA A 184 28.55 -10.96 -0.29
CA ALA A 184 29.76 -11.78 -0.43
C ALA A 184 30.61 -11.74 0.84
N GLN A 185 30.72 -10.57 1.46
CA GLN A 185 31.54 -10.35 2.66
C GLN A 185 30.74 -10.46 3.97
N GLY A 186 29.42 -10.31 3.92
CA GLY A 186 28.56 -10.29 5.11
C GLY A 186 28.80 -9.09 6.01
N VAL A 187 29.23 -7.95 5.45
CA VAL A 187 29.51 -6.72 6.18
C VAL A 187 28.85 -5.50 5.54
N CYS A 188 28.55 -4.49 6.35
CA CYS A 188 27.99 -3.25 5.87
C CYS A 188 29.04 -2.42 5.11
N LEU A 189 28.76 -2.11 3.84
CA LEU A 189 29.52 -1.19 3.00
C LEU A 189 28.77 0.12 2.82
N ARG A 190 29.44 1.15 2.30
CA ARG A 190 28.82 2.48 2.10
C ARG A 190 27.90 2.48 0.88
N SER A 191 26.67 2.96 1.04
CA SER A 191 25.72 3.10 -0.05
C SER A 191 26.23 4.08 -1.11
N LEU A 192 26.00 3.71 -2.35
CA LEU A 192 26.44 4.36 -3.56
C LEU A 192 25.56 5.58 -3.87
N ALA A 193 26.21 6.66 -4.30
CA ALA A 193 25.53 7.88 -4.71
C ALA A 193 24.88 7.72 -6.09
N LEU A 194 23.91 8.59 -6.41
CA LEU A 194 23.31 8.68 -7.74
C LEU A 194 24.38 8.77 -8.84
N GLY A 195 24.19 8.02 -9.93
CA GLY A 195 25.13 7.94 -11.05
C GLY A 195 26.28 6.95 -10.85
N SER A 196 26.44 6.34 -9.68
CA SER A 196 27.44 5.29 -9.45
C SER A 196 27.01 3.96 -10.07
N SER A 197 27.96 3.16 -10.53
CA SER A 197 27.66 1.80 -11.01
C SER A 197 27.26 0.90 -9.85
N CYS A 198 26.16 0.16 -10.02
CA CYS A 198 25.60 -0.74 -9.01
C CYS A 198 25.21 -2.07 -9.65
N SER A 199 25.11 -3.12 -8.83
CA SER A 199 24.60 -4.43 -9.26
C SER A 199 23.20 -4.75 -8.73
N ALA A 200 22.82 -4.13 -7.61
CA ALA A 200 21.54 -4.34 -6.95
C ALA A 200 21.01 -3.04 -6.35
N ASP A 201 19.68 -2.96 -6.22
CA ASP A 201 18.98 -1.78 -5.70
C ASP A 201 19.52 -1.32 -4.34
N ARG A 202 19.68 -2.26 -3.40
CA ARG A 202 20.17 -2.02 -2.04
C ARG A 202 21.53 -1.29 -1.96
N GLU A 203 22.36 -1.40 -2.99
CA GLU A 203 23.66 -0.72 -3.00
C GLU A 203 23.51 0.80 -3.07
N CYS A 204 22.41 1.29 -3.63
CA CYS A 204 22.17 2.71 -3.86
C CYS A 204 21.51 3.38 -2.65
N GLN A 205 21.87 4.63 -2.37
CA GLN A 205 21.23 5.41 -1.29
C GLN A 205 19.70 5.53 -1.44
N GLN A 206 19.21 5.54 -2.67
CA GLN A 206 17.77 5.58 -2.99
C GLN A 206 17.15 4.20 -3.25
N HIS A 207 17.90 3.11 -3.02
CA HIS A 207 17.46 1.74 -3.25
C HIS A 207 16.89 1.52 -4.66
N ASN A 208 17.56 2.07 -5.68
CA ASN A 208 17.16 1.94 -7.06
C ASN A 208 18.39 1.89 -7.99
N CYS A 209 18.65 0.73 -8.55
CA CYS A 209 19.72 0.42 -9.46
C CYS A 209 19.14 0.15 -10.85
N LEU A 210 19.04 1.21 -11.66
CA LEU A 210 18.43 1.14 -12.98
C LEU A 210 19.52 1.03 -14.05
N ALA A 211 19.47 -0.04 -14.84
CA ALA A 211 20.44 -0.30 -15.91
C ALA A 211 21.92 -0.27 -15.43
N GLY A 212 22.16 -0.79 -14.21
CA GLY A 212 23.50 -0.90 -13.62
C GLY A 212 24.04 0.41 -13.04
N VAL A 213 23.19 1.43 -12.87
CA VAL A 213 23.55 2.73 -12.31
C VAL A 213 22.51 3.18 -11.27
N CYS A 214 22.97 3.77 -10.17
CA CYS A 214 22.07 4.31 -9.15
C CYS A 214 21.25 5.46 -9.71
N ALA A 215 19.93 5.31 -9.69
CA ALA A 215 18.97 6.28 -10.20
C ALA A 215 18.04 6.79 -9.10
N GLU A 216 17.26 7.82 -9.40
CA GLU A 216 16.23 8.28 -8.46
C GLU A 216 15.13 7.21 -8.32
N SER A 217 14.68 6.94 -7.10
CA SER A 217 13.61 5.96 -6.86
C SER A 217 12.34 6.32 -7.62
N PRO A 218 11.58 5.36 -8.18
CA PRO A 218 10.33 5.64 -8.90
C PRO A 218 9.27 6.36 -8.04
N GLU A 219 9.36 6.24 -6.71
CA GLU A 219 8.46 6.90 -5.76
C GLU A 219 8.84 8.37 -5.50
N THR A 220 9.99 8.84 -6.01
CA THR A 220 10.38 10.24 -5.82
C THR A 220 9.33 11.16 -6.45
N PRO A 221 8.75 12.11 -5.69
CA PRO A 221 7.74 13.01 -6.20
C PRO A 221 8.28 13.74 -7.42
N ARG A 222 7.58 13.62 -8.55
CA ARG A 222 7.98 14.28 -9.78
C ARG A 222 8.13 15.77 -9.51
N ARG A 223 9.38 16.27 -9.56
CA ARG A 223 9.66 17.70 -9.46
C ARG A 223 9.07 18.37 -10.70
N VAL A 224 7.89 18.96 -10.55
CA VAL A 224 7.33 19.80 -11.61
C VAL A 224 8.24 21.00 -11.80
N PRO A 225 8.79 21.21 -13.01
CA PRO A 225 9.64 22.36 -13.27
C PRO A 225 8.82 23.64 -13.04
N ALA A 226 9.47 24.66 -12.47
CA ALA A 226 8.81 25.86 -11.98
C ALA A 226 7.92 26.57 -13.02
N TRP A 227 8.25 26.47 -14.30
CA TRP A 227 7.46 27.04 -15.38
C TRP A 227 6.07 26.39 -15.54
N GLN A 228 5.95 25.08 -15.28
CA GLN A 228 4.65 24.39 -15.33
C GLN A 228 3.75 24.89 -14.21
N SER A 229 4.29 25.01 -12.99
CA SER A 229 3.55 25.57 -11.85
C SER A 229 3.10 27.01 -12.13
N ALA A 230 3.94 27.84 -12.74
CA ALA A 230 3.59 29.21 -13.10
C ALA A 230 2.43 29.26 -14.11
N LEU A 231 2.45 28.42 -15.16
CA LEU A 231 1.37 28.35 -16.14
C LEU A 231 0.05 27.89 -15.52
N THR A 232 0.10 26.89 -14.62
CA THR A 232 -1.11 26.42 -13.92
C THR A 232 -1.69 27.51 -13.03
N ILE A 233 -0.87 28.27 -12.31
CA ILE A 233 -1.34 29.39 -11.49
C ILE A 233 -2.01 30.47 -12.37
N ILE A 234 -1.37 30.83 -13.48
CA ILE A 234 -1.93 31.83 -14.42
C ILE A 234 -3.25 31.35 -15.02
N SER A 235 -3.38 30.06 -15.39
CA SER A 235 -4.61 29.53 -15.97
C SER A 235 -5.77 29.52 -14.98
N ILE A 236 -5.52 29.15 -13.72
CA ILE A 236 -6.53 29.19 -12.64
C ILE A 236 -6.97 30.64 -12.41
N LEU A 237 -6.02 31.59 -12.29
CA LEU A 237 -6.32 33.01 -12.12
C LEU A 237 -7.11 33.58 -13.31
N GLY A 238 -6.73 33.20 -14.54
CA GLY A 238 -7.42 33.61 -15.76
C GLY A 238 -8.86 33.09 -15.81
N ALA A 239 -9.07 31.82 -15.46
CA ALA A 239 -10.42 31.23 -15.38
C ALA A 239 -11.28 31.91 -14.32
N MET A 240 -10.72 32.19 -13.13
CA MET A 240 -11.43 32.93 -12.08
C MET A 240 -11.80 34.34 -12.54
N ALA A 241 -10.88 35.07 -13.16
CA ALA A 241 -11.18 36.41 -13.68
C ALA A 241 -12.26 36.38 -14.77
N ALA A 242 -12.19 35.41 -15.70
CA ALA A 242 -13.17 35.24 -16.76
C ALA A 242 -14.57 34.92 -16.22
N THR A 243 -14.68 34.06 -15.20
CA THR A 243 -15.98 33.74 -14.57
C THR A 243 -16.56 34.96 -13.84
N PHE A 244 -15.74 35.74 -13.12
CA PHE A 244 -16.19 36.99 -12.52
C PHE A 244 -16.69 37.99 -13.57
N VAL A 245 -15.95 38.20 -14.66
CA VAL A 245 -16.37 39.10 -15.74
C VAL A 245 -17.67 38.61 -16.37
N PHE A 246 -17.78 37.33 -16.69
CA PHE A 246 -18.99 36.76 -17.28
C PHE A 246 -20.21 36.92 -16.36
N LEU A 247 -20.07 36.59 -15.06
CA LEU A 247 -21.15 36.75 -14.08
C LEU A 247 -21.55 38.22 -13.91
N THR A 248 -20.61 39.16 -13.93
CA THR A 248 -20.94 40.59 -13.84
C THR A 248 -21.70 41.09 -15.07
N ILE A 249 -21.35 40.61 -16.27
CA ILE A 249 -22.09 40.94 -17.52
C ILE A 249 -23.50 40.36 -17.46
N LEU A 250 -23.65 39.10 -17.08
CA LEU A 250 -24.97 38.46 -16.93
C LEU A 250 -25.84 39.19 -15.91
N HIS A 251 -25.30 39.51 -14.72
CA HIS A 251 -26.03 40.26 -13.71
C HIS A 251 -26.43 41.65 -14.19
N LYS A 252 -25.55 42.35 -14.92
CA LYS A 252 -25.88 43.66 -15.50
C LYS A 252 -27.01 43.55 -16.53
N ARG A 253 -26.98 42.52 -17.37
CA ARG A 253 -28.03 42.27 -18.37
C ARG A 253 -29.38 41.96 -17.72
N GLN A 254 -29.40 41.06 -16.73
CA GLN A 254 -30.62 40.75 -15.97
C GLN A 254 -31.19 41.96 -15.25
N ARG A 255 -30.34 42.78 -14.60
CA ARG A 255 -30.79 44.03 -13.98
C ARG A 255 -31.39 44.99 -15.00
N PHE A 256 -30.79 45.11 -16.19
CA PHE A 256 -31.31 45.98 -17.24
C PHE A 256 -32.69 45.53 -17.75
N GLU A 257 -32.89 44.23 -17.94
CA GLU A 257 -34.20 43.66 -18.32
C GLU A 257 -35.26 43.94 -17.23
N GLN A 258 -34.93 43.72 -15.95
CA GLN A 258 -35.83 44.08 -14.83
C GLN A 258 -36.15 45.57 -14.75
N TYR A 259 -35.16 46.45 -15.01
CA TYR A 259 -35.40 47.90 -15.04
C TYR A 259 -36.35 48.31 -16.17
N GLN A 260 -36.31 47.60 -17.32
CA GLN A 260 -37.25 47.85 -18.42
C GLN A 260 -38.66 47.43 -18.05
N GLU A 261 -38.85 46.21 -17.54
CA GLU A 261 -40.15 45.71 -17.08
C GLU A 261 -40.78 46.62 -16.03
N LEU A 262 -39.98 47.06 -15.05
CA LEU A 262 -40.45 47.96 -14.00
C LEU A 262 -40.86 49.32 -14.55
N ARG A 263 -40.12 49.86 -15.52
CA ARG A 263 -40.45 51.14 -16.15
C ARG A 263 -41.75 51.04 -16.95
N ASP A 264 -41.94 49.96 -17.71
CA ASP A 264 -43.14 49.75 -18.50
C ASP A 264 -44.37 49.58 -17.59
N TYR A 265 -44.23 48.85 -16.48
CA TYR A 265 -45.25 48.76 -15.43
C TYR A 265 -45.65 50.14 -14.87
N TYR A 266 -44.68 51.02 -14.58
CA TYR A 266 -44.99 52.38 -14.10
C TYR A 266 -45.70 53.23 -15.16
N TYR A 267 -45.34 53.10 -16.44
CA TYR A 267 -46.04 53.81 -17.51
C TYR A 267 -47.50 53.36 -17.65
N GLU A 268 -47.77 52.06 -17.53
CA GLU A 268 -49.14 51.52 -17.53
C GLU A 268 -49.96 52.04 -16.34
N GLN A 269 -49.36 52.09 -15.14
CA GLN A 269 -50.04 52.63 -13.96
C GLN A 269 -50.38 54.12 -14.09
N MET A 270 -49.44 54.95 -14.56
CA MET A 270 -49.71 56.39 -14.73
C MET A 270 -50.80 56.65 -15.76
N ARG A 271 -50.86 55.86 -16.84
CA ARG A 271 -51.91 55.98 -17.86
C ARG A 271 -53.31 55.71 -17.34
N HIS A 272 -53.46 54.91 -16.29
CA HIS A 272 -54.76 54.60 -15.69
C HIS A 272 -55.15 55.51 -14.52
N ALA A 273 -54.28 56.43 -14.11
CA ALA A 273 -54.53 57.37 -13.01
C ALA A 273 -55.10 58.73 -13.47
N ASP A 274 -55.10 59.00 -14.79
CA ASP A 274 -55.77 60.14 -15.44
C ASP A 274 -57.12 59.73 -16.04
#